data_AF-A0A2I1GV70-F1
#
_entry.id   AF-A0A2I1GV70-F1
#
_cell.length_a   1.000
_cell.length_b   1.000
_cell.length_c   1.000
_cell.angle_alpha   90.00
_cell.angle_beta   90.00
_cell.angle_gamma   90.00
#
_symmetry.space_group_name_H-M   'P 1'
#
loop_
_entity.id
_entity.type
_entity.pdbx_description
1 polymer ?
#
loop_
_entity_poly.entity_id
_entity_poly.type
_entity_poly.pdbx_seq_one_letter_code
_entity_poly.pdbx_strand_id
1 'polypeptide(L)'
;MADHRQVYLFRFDQQLRFKRPQFIQEKMVINEEAVRVAIDVNICMILNRLMGPDCIYSRRPTHTTDVPDFNCHRAELLILVIGAKRKHVLEDMGEQTFPEFYHTSKGKDVV
;
A
#
# COMPACT_ATOMS: atom_id res chain seq x y z
N MET A 1 -21.66 -0.84 -10.31
CA MET A 1 -21.83 -1.64 -9.08
C MET A 1 -21.03 -2.93 -9.26
N ALA A 2 -19.92 -3.07 -8.53
CA ALA A 2 -19.14 -4.31 -8.58
C ALA A 2 -19.79 -5.36 -7.67
N ASP A 3 -20.00 -6.56 -8.20
CA ASP A 3 -20.64 -7.68 -7.52
C ASP A 3 -19.72 -8.24 -6.43
N HIS A 4 -20.07 -7.99 -5.16
CA HIS A 4 -19.35 -8.45 -3.97
C HIS A 4 -19.17 -9.99 -3.89
N ARG A 5 -19.83 -10.77 -4.76
CA ARG A 5 -19.73 -12.24 -4.78
C ARG A 5 -18.45 -12.80 -5.40
N GLN A 6 -17.72 -12.04 -6.22
CA GLN A 6 -16.55 -12.61 -6.91
C GLN A 6 -15.31 -12.76 -6.03
N VAL A 7 -15.17 -11.95 -4.97
CA VAL A 7 -13.98 -11.97 -4.11
C VAL A 7 -13.91 -13.25 -3.26
N TYR A 8 -15.07 -13.78 -2.83
CA TYR A 8 -15.15 -15.00 -2.01
C TYR A 8 -14.84 -16.31 -2.76
N LEU A 9 -14.90 -16.30 -4.09
CA LEU A 9 -14.61 -17.48 -4.92
C LEU A 9 -13.13 -17.57 -5.32
N PHE A 10 -12.34 -16.55 -5.01
CA PHE A 10 -10.92 -16.55 -5.33
C PHE A 10 -10.16 -17.42 -4.33
N ARG A 11 -9.79 -18.64 -4.74
CA ARG A 11 -8.93 -19.52 -3.94
C ARG A 11 -7.48 -19.05 -4.04
N PHE A 12 -6.94 -18.52 -2.95
CA PHE A 12 -5.53 -18.10 -2.84
C PHE A 12 -4.55 -19.29 -2.91
N ASP A 13 -5.07 -20.51 -2.74
CA ASP A 13 -4.36 -21.79 -2.72
C ASP A 13 -4.17 -22.40 -4.12
N GLN A 14 -4.46 -21.66 -5.20
CA GLN A 14 -3.99 -22.05 -6.52
C GLN A 14 -2.46 -22.10 -6.54
N GLN A 15 -1.92 -23.19 -7.11
CA GLN A 15 -0.49 -23.42 -7.35
C GLN A 15 0.19 -22.09 -7.73
N LEU A 16 1.24 -21.68 -7.00
CA LEU A 16 1.97 -20.42 -7.20
C LEU A 16 2.41 -20.30 -8.66
N ARG A 17 1.58 -19.69 -9.50
CA ARG A 17 1.90 -19.37 -10.90
C ARG A 17 2.98 -18.30 -10.98
N PHE A 18 3.14 -17.53 -9.91
CA PHE A 18 4.05 -16.40 -9.82
C PHE A 18 5.18 -16.72 -8.85
N LYS A 19 6.39 -16.28 -9.22
CA LYS A 19 7.54 -16.32 -8.31
C LYS A 19 7.28 -15.43 -7.11
N ARG A 20 7.77 -15.85 -5.93
CA ARG A 20 7.71 -15.03 -4.72
C ARG A 20 8.46 -13.71 -4.98
N PRO A 21 7.85 -12.54 -4.67
CA PRO A 21 8.54 -11.26 -4.68
C PRO A 21 9.83 -11.31 -3.86
N GLN A 22 10.91 -10.77 -4.41
CA GLN A 22 12.14 -10.53 -3.66
C GLN A 22 12.21 -9.04 -3.35
N PHE A 23 12.17 -8.72 -2.06
CA PHE A 23 12.23 -7.35 -1.57
C PHE A 23 13.65 -7.01 -1.13
N ILE A 24 14.04 -5.75 -1.31
CA ILE A 24 15.31 -5.20 -0.81
C ILE A 24 15.16 -5.00 0.70
N GLN A 25 16.02 -5.64 1.49
CA GLN A 25 16.00 -5.57 2.96
C GLN A 25 17.05 -4.60 3.52
N GLU A 26 18.04 -4.23 2.72
CA GLU A 26 19.18 -3.41 3.12
C GLU A 26 18.90 -1.90 3.03
N LYS A 27 17.68 -1.52 2.62
CA LYS A 27 17.31 -0.11 2.43
C LYS A 27 17.19 0.59 3.77
N MET A 28 18.16 1.44 4.09
CA MET A 28 18.09 2.32 5.25
C MET A 28 17.00 3.37 5.06
N VAL A 29 16.04 3.40 5.98
CA VAL A 29 14.95 4.39 6.01
C VAL A 29 15.34 5.52 6.93
N ILE A 30 15.70 6.66 6.35
CA ILE A 30 16.17 7.84 7.10
C ILE A 30 15.15 8.98 7.15
N ASN A 31 14.16 8.96 6.26
CA ASN A 31 13.08 9.93 6.17
C ASN A 31 11.89 9.34 5.39
N GLU A 32 10.82 10.13 5.30
CA GLU A 32 9.59 9.78 4.59
C GLU A 32 9.82 9.50 3.09
N GLU A 33 10.69 10.27 2.43
CA GLU A 33 11.02 10.02 1.02
C GLU A 33 11.75 8.69 0.84
N ALA A 34 12.61 8.29 1.77
CA ALA A 34 13.25 6.98 1.76
C ALA A 34 12.22 5.84 1.90
N VAL A 35 11.15 6.04 2.70
CA VAL A 35 10.02 5.11 2.77
C VAL A 35 9.32 5.04 1.41
N ARG A 36 8.99 6.19 0.81
CA ARG A 36 8.32 6.25 -0.50
C ARG A 36 9.10 5.52 -1.58
N VAL A 37 10.41 5.73 -1.64
CA VAL A 37 11.31 5.03 -2.57
C VAL A 37 11.37 3.53 -2.25
N ALA A 38 11.46 3.15 -0.98
CA ALA A 38 11.47 1.74 -0.59
C ALA A 38 10.19 1.03 -1.02
N ILE A 39 9.03 1.67 -0.87
CA ILE A 39 7.73 1.12 -1.29
C ILE A 39 7.65 1.06 -2.83
N ASP A 40 8.06 2.11 -3.55
CA ASP A 40 8.01 2.14 -5.02
C ASP A 40 8.88 1.02 -5.63
N VAL A 41 10.10 0.86 -5.13
CA VAL A 41 11.03 -0.20 -5.59
C VAL A 41 10.49 -1.58 -5.26
N ASN A 42 9.98 -1.79 -4.05
CA ASN A 42 9.53 -3.12 -3.64
C ASN A 42 8.14 -3.50 -4.18
N ILE A 43 7.31 -2.53 -4.56
CA ILE A 43 5.96 -2.79 -5.08
C ILE A 43 5.91 -2.54 -6.58
N CYS A 44 5.98 -1.29 -7.05
CA CYS A 44 5.80 -0.96 -8.47
C CYS A 44 6.82 -1.68 -9.36
N MET A 45 8.11 -1.61 -9.02
CA MET A 45 9.14 -2.22 -9.87
C MET A 45 9.06 -3.75 -9.86
N ILE A 46 8.75 -4.36 -8.71
CA ILE A 46 8.57 -5.81 -8.63
C ILE A 46 7.34 -6.26 -9.42
N LEU A 47 6.22 -5.55 -9.33
CA LEU A 47 5.03 -5.83 -10.12
C LEU A 47 5.34 -5.72 -11.62
N ASN A 48 6.04 -4.67 -12.06
CA ASN A 48 6.47 -4.53 -13.45
C ASN A 48 7.35 -5.71 -13.90
N ARG A 49 8.28 -6.16 -13.05
CA ARG A 49 9.16 -7.31 -13.35
C ARG A 49 8.38 -8.62 -13.46
N LEU A 50 7.32 -8.79 -12.68
CA LEU A 50 6.53 -10.04 -12.65
C LEU A 50 5.44 -10.10 -13.71
N MET A 51 4.80 -8.97 -14.03
CA MET A 51 3.61 -8.92 -14.89
C MET A 51 3.93 -8.72 -16.38
N GLY A 52 5.14 -8.31 -16.73
CA GLY A 52 5.55 -8.06 -18.11
C GLY A 52 5.15 -6.66 -18.62
N PRO A 53 5.55 -6.31 -19.85
CA PRO A 53 5.48 -4.93 -20.37
C PRO A 53 4.05 -4.40 -20.55
N ASP A 54 3.05 -5.27 -20.64
CA ASP A 54 1.65 -4.89 -20.90
C ASP A 54 0.94 -4.32 -19.66
N CYS A 55 1.52 -4.48 -18.48
CA CYS A 55 0.98 -3.96 -17.23
C CYS A 55 2.02 -3.08 -16.54
N ILE A 56 1.96 -1.77 -16.78
CA ILE A 56 2.85 -0.80 -16.15
C ILE A 56 2.23 -0.28 -14.86
N TYR A 57 2.96 -0.51 -13.78
CA TYR A 57 2.73 -0.07 -12.42
C TYR A 57 3.64 1.11 -12.11
N SER A 58 3.09 2.19 -11.57
CA SER A 58 3.87 3.38 -11.22
C SER A 58 3.23 4.18 -10.09
N ARG A 59 4.07 4.83 -9.30
CA ARG A 59 3.64 5.95 -8.45
C ARG A 59 3.35 7.17 -9.32
N ARG A 60 2.27 7.88 -9.02
CA ARG A 60 1.94 9.16 -9.68
C ARG A 60 2.07 10.34 -8.71
N PRO A 61 2.47 11.53 -9.20
CA PRO A 61 2.43 12.75 -8.41
C PRO A 61 1.01 13.02 -7.94
N THR A 62 0.89 13.51 -6.71
CA THR A 62 -0.39 13.83 -6.09
C THR A 62 -0.19 15.17 -5.39
N HIS A 63 -0.98 16.17 -5.76
CA HIS A 63 -0.76 17.58 -5.42
C HIS A 63 -1.76 18.11 -4.38
N THR A 64 -2.40 17.23 -3.61
CA THR A 64 -3.41 17.60 -2.61
C THR A 64 -2.94 17.28 -1.18
N THR A 65 -3.54 17.92 -0.19
CA THR A 65 -3.07 17.90 1.21
C THR A 65 -3.41 16.59 1.94
N ASP A 66 -4.47 15.88 1.50
CA ASP A 66 -4.91 14.58 2.05
C ASP A 66 -4.34 13.37 1.28
N VAL A 67 -3.14 13.53 0.72
CA VAL A 67 -2.56 12.54 -0.19
C VAL A 67 -1.94 11.39 0.58
N PRO A 68 -2.19 10.14 0.17
CA PRO A 68 -1.52 9.00 0.79
C PRO A 68 -0.02 9.04 0.55
N ASP A 69 0.74 8.60 1.55
CA ASP A 69 2.20 8.55 1.48
C ASP A 69 2.71 7.78 0.27
N PHE A 70 1.96 6.78 -0.18
CA PHE A 70 2.20 6.08 -1.42
C PHE A 70 0.89 5.76 -2.16
N ASN A 71 0.95 5.93 -3.48
CA ASN A 71 -0.07 5.46 -4.41
C ASN A 71 0.60 4.59 -5.48
N CYS A 72 -0.12 3.59 -5.98
CA CYS A 72 0.28 2.79 -7.12
C CYS A 72 -0.86 2.77 -8.12
N HIS A 73 -0.54 3.05 -9.37
CA HIS A 73 -1.47 3.00 -10.49
C HIS A 73 -1.01 1.94 -11.48
N ARG A 74 -1.98 1.21 -12.05
CA ARG A 74 -1.78 0.45 -13.29
C ARG A 74 -2.43 1.22 -14.42
N ALA A 75 -1.64 1.73 -15.35
CA ALA A 75 -2.09 2.76 -16.29
C ALA A 75 -2.78 3.90 -15.51
N GLU A 76 -4.06 4.18 -15.77
CA GLU A 76 -4.83 5.23 -15.07
C GLU A 76 -5.56 4.73 -13.82
N LEU A 77 -5.65 3.42 -13.62
CA LEU A 77 -6.41 2.84 -12.52
C LEU A 77 -5.60 2.85 -11.22
N LEU A 78 -6.10 3.53 -10.19
CA LEU A 78 -5.56 3.43 -8.84
C LEU A 78 -5.84 2.02 -8.28
N ILE A 79 -4.79 1.36 -7.82
CA ILE A 79 -4.85 -0.05 -7.40
C ILE A 79 -4.39 -0.27 -5.96
N LEU A 80 -3.52 0.59 -5.44
CA LEU A 80 -3.06 0.51 -4.06
C LEU A 80 -2.77 1.90 -3.51
N VAL A 81 -3.16 2.09 -2.26
CA VAL A 81 -2.93 3.28 -1.47
C VAL A 81 -2.36 2.84 -0.12
N ILE A 82 -1.26 3.45 0.31
CA ILE A 82 -0.66 3.20 1.61
C ILE A 82 -0.44 4.55 2.31
N GLY A 83 -0.99 4.66 3.52
CA GLY A 83 -0.62 5.71 4.47
C GLY A 83 0.41 5.16 5.45
N ALA A 84 1.53 5.86 5.61
CA ALA A 84 2.58 5.54 6.55
C ALA A 84 2.45 6.46 7.78
N LYS A 85 2.30 5.87 8.96
CA LYS A 85 2.26 6.62 10.22
C LYS A 85 3.55 6.45 11.00
N ARG A 86 4.05 7.55 11.58
CA ARG A 86 5.30 7.58 12.34
C ARG A 86 5.19 6.90 13.71
N LYS A 87 3.97 6.78 14.22
CA LYS A 87 3.65 6.07 15.47
C LYS A 87 2.88 4.80 15.15
N HIS A 88 3.08 3.78 15.98
CA HIS A 88 2.38 2.52 15.86
C HIS A 88 0.93 2.70 16.35
N VAL A 89 0.05 3.08 15.42
CA VAL A 89 -1.37 3.37 15.68
C VAL A 89 -2.07 2.27 16.49
N LEU A 90 -1.69 1.02 16.25
CA LEU A 90 -2.29 -0.15 16.90
C LEU A 90 -1.96 -0.26 18.39
N GLU A 91 -0.84 0.30 18.85
CA GLU A 91 -0.50 0.29 20.29
C GLU A 91 -1.44 1.21 21.08
N ASP A 92 -1.91 2.30 20.46
CA ASP A 92 -2.76 3.30 21.10
C ASP A 92 -4.26 3.01 20.98
N MET A 93 -4.64 2.05 20.13
CA MET A 93 -6.04 1.71 19.85
C MET A 93 -6.72 0.91 20.96
N GLY A 94 -5.96 0.11 21.73
CA GLY A 94 -6.55 -0.86 22.66
C GLY A 94 -7.51 -1.80 21.92
N GLU A 95 -8.74 -1.94 22.44
CA GLU A 95 -9.81 -2.78 21.87
C GLU A 95 -10.67 -2.07 20.79
N GLN A 96 -10.36 -0.81 20.44
CA GLN A 96 -11.15 -0.06 19.46
C GLN A 96 -10.91 -0.55 18.03
N THR A 97 -11.91 -0.40 17.17
CA THR A 97 -11.72 -0.57 15.72
C THR A 97 -11.02 0.65 15.12
N PHE A 98 -10.34 0.47 13.98
CA PHE A 98 -9.64 1.56 13.29
C PHE A 98 -10.52 2.79 12.99
N PRO A 99 -11.78 2.63 12.51
CA PRO A 99 -12.66 3.78 12.30
C PRO A 99 -12.96 4.54 13.59
N GLU A 100 -13.26 3.84 14.68
CA GLU A 100 -13.55 4.46 15.99
C GLU A 100 -12.35 5.26 16.49
N PHE A 101 -11.16 4.68 16.42
CA PHE A 101 -9.92 5.31 16.85
C PHE A 101 -9.62 6.59 16.07
N TYR A 102 -9.77 6.58 14.74
CA TYR A 102 -9.52 7.76 13.89
C TYR A 102 -10.44 8.94 14.20
N HIS A 103 -11.64 8.69 14.72
CA HIS A 103 -12.57 9.73 15.13
C HIS A 103 -12.24 10.33 16.52
N THR A 104 -11.32 9.74 17.28
CA THR A 104 -10.87 10.28 18.57
C THR A 104 -9.89 11.44 18.41
N SER A 105 -9.71 12.24 19.45
CA SER A 105 -8.69 13.30 19.50
C SER A 105 -7.27 12.73 19.34
N LYS A 106 -7.00 11.55 19.92
CA LYS A 106 -5.71 10.86 19.80
C LYS A 106 -5.43 10.38 18.38
N GLY A 107 -6.43 9.82 17.69
CA GLY A 107 -6.28 9.35 16.31
C GLY A 107 -5.97 10.48 15.32
N LYS A 108 -6.45 11.70 15.59
CA LYS A 108 -6.15 12.90 14.80
C LYS A 108 -4.70 13.39 14.97
N ASP A 109 -4.09 13.18 16.13
CA ASP A 109 -2.70 13.56 16.42
C ASP A 109 -1.66 12.57 15.86
N VAL A 110 -2.09 11.40 15.37
CA VAL A 110 -1.22 10.45 14.67
C VAL A 110 -1.09 10.80 13.18
N VAL A 111 -1.87 11.76 12.68
CA VAL A 111 -1.88 12.14 11.26
C VAL A 111 -0.60 12.86 10.85
#